data_AF-A0AAW0NZB1-F1
#
_entry.id   AF-A0AAW0NZB1-F1
#
_cell.length_a   1.000
_cell.length_b   1.000
_cell.length_c   1.000
_cell.angle_alpha   90.00
_cell.angle_beta   90.00
_cell.angle_gamma   90.00
#
_symmetry.space_group_name_H-M   'P 1'
#
loop_
_entity.id
_entity.type
_entity.pdbx_description
1 polymer ?
#
loop_
_entity_poly.entity_id
_entity_poly.type
_entity_poly.pdbx_seq_one_letter_code
_entity_poly.pdbx_strand_id
1 'polypeptide(L)'
;MCDVEIKPSYCFGFKNKKFEMGTNITDVFLTISEVNVSDSGLYFCGFFMKTNIVLGETTRLSVVDASDPTQSAVTENSPKDNRFREIFFLTSIALGSLSLILCVAVILLSLRNNRLQKVNKELQTRANEVASEELNYAAVKMKSTTRSQTSDRQTEPHVIYSSTR
;
A
#
# COMPACT_ATOMS: atom_id res chain seq x y z
N MET A 1 -23.44 4.01 23.75
CA MET A 1 -22.14 4.47 23.25
C MET A 1 -21.12 3.95 24.25
N CYS A 2 -20.25 3.02 23.88
CA CYS A 2 -19.21 2.56 24.79
C CYS A 2 -18.03 3.54 24.67
N ASP A 3 -17.67 4.15 25.79
CA ASP A 3 -16.67 5.21 25.89
C ASP A 3 -15.25 4.73 25.58
N VAL A 4 -14.41 5.67 25.16
CA VAL A 4 -12.99 5.51 24.86
C VAL A 4 -12.20 5.51 26.17
N GLU A 5 -12.41 4.47 26.95
CA GLU A 5 -11.48 3.95 27.96
C GLU A 5 -11.61 2.44 27.82
N ILE A 6 -10.56 1.74 27.35
CA ILE A 6 -10.65 0.32 26.94
C ILE A 6 -10.70 -0.55 28.21
N LYS A 7 -11.81 -0.46 28.94
CA LYS A 7 -12.12 -1.28 30.09
C LYS A 7 -13.35 -2.11 29.72
N PRO A 8 -13.29 -3.45 29.85
CA PRO A 8 -14.43 -4.28 29.54
C PRO A 8 -15.59 -3.92 30.46
N SER A 9 -16.77 -3.74 29.87
CA SER A 9 -18.00 -3.41 30.59
C SER A 9 -18.97 -4.58 30.53
N TYR A 10 -19.66 -4.85 31.63
CA TYR A 10 -20.72 -5.84 31.68
C TYR A 10 -22.01 -5.29 31.10
N CYS A 11 -22.80 -6.14 30.46
CA CYS A 11 -24.17 -5.81 30.07
C CYS A 11 -25.02 -5.48 31.31
N PHE A 12 -26.00 -4.60 31.13
CA PHE A 12 -26.91 -4.20 32.20
C PHE A 12 -27.62 -5.42 32.82
N GLY A 13 -27.61 -5.50 34.16
CA GLY A 13 -28.21 -6.61 34.92
C GLY A 13 -27.30 -7.82 35.13
N PHE A 14 -26.11 -7.86 34.52
CA PHE A 14 -25.14 -8.92 34.75
C PHE A 14 -24.39 -8.72 36.08
N LYS A 15 -24.27 -9.80 36.87
CA LYS A 15 -23.54 -9.78 38.15
C LYS A 15 -22.12 -10.30 37.94
N ASN A 16 -21.13 -9.44 38.12
CA ASN A 16 -19.71 -9.66 37.85
C ASN A 16 -18.94 -10.41 38.95
N LYS A 17 -19.59 -11.25 39.76
CA LYS A 17 -18.88 -11.97 40.85
C LYS A 17 -18.12 -13.19 40.37
N LYS A 18 -18.72 -13.93 39.43
CA LYS A 18 -18.20 -15.22 38.95
C LYS A 18 -17.36 -15.06 37.67
N PHE A 19 -17.77 -14.13 36.82
CA PHE A 19 -17.17 -13.89 35.51
C PHE A 19 -16.43 -12.56 35.54
N GLU A 20 -15.10 -12.63 35.49
CA GLU A 20 -14.23 -11.46 35.37
C GLU A 20 -13.77 -11.31 33.93
N MET A 21 -14.01 -10.14 33.34
CA MET A 21 -13.53 -9.81 32.01
C MET A 21 -12.32 -8.88 32.12
N GLY A 22 -11.26 -9.21 31.38
CA GLY A 22 -10.04 -8.41 31.28
C GLY A 22 -9.70 -8.10 29.83
N THR A 23 -8.88 -7.08 29.60
CA THR A 23 -8.33 -6.78 28.28
C THR A 23 -6.92 -6.22 28.42
N ASN A 24 -6.08 -6.51 27.43
CA ASN A 24 -4.81 -5.87 27.15
C ASN A 24 -4.89 -5.32 25.72
N ILE A 25 -3.87 -4.58 25.27
CA ILE A 25 -3.74 -4.00 23.94
C ILE A 25 -4.03 -5.03 22.83
N THR A 26 -3.59 -6.27 23.03
CA THR A 26 -3.71 -7.34 22.03
C THR A 26 -4.81 -8.35 22.33
N ASP A 27 -5.19 -8.51 23.60
CA ASP A 27 -5.92 -9.69 24.05
C ASP A 27 -7.12 -9.35 24.93
N VAL A 28 -8.10 -10.25 24.94
CA VAL A 28 -9.26 -10.21 25.82
C VAL A 28 -9.26 -11.49 26.64
N PHE A 29 -9.52 -11.36 27.94
CA PHE A 29 -9.49 -12.45 28.91
C PHE A 29 -10.87 -12.61 29.54
N LEU A 30 -11.30 -13.87 29.72
CA LEU A 30 -12.45 -14.23 30.53
C LEU A 30 -12.00 -15.20 31.61
N THR A 31 -12.15 -14.80 32.87
CA THR A 31 -11.86 -15.62 34.04
C THR A 31 -13.17 -16.03 34.69
N ILE A 32 -13.37 -17.33 34.86
CA ILE A 32 -14.55 -17.91 35.52
C ILE A 32 -14.08 -18.49 36.85
N SER A 33 -14.48 -17.86 37.95
CA SER A 33 -14.22 -18.36 39.30
C SER A 33 -15.31 -19.37 39.70
N GLU A 34 -15.00 -20.31 40.61
CA GLU A 34 -15.97 -21.29 41.12
C GLU A 34 -16.73 -22.03 40.01
N VAL A 35 -15.96 -22.63 39.09
CA VAL A 35 -16.48 -23.32 37.91
C VAL A 35 -17.39 -24.50 38.32
N ASN A 36 -18.56 -24.59 37.71
CA ASN A 36 -19.55 -25.64 37.93
C ASN A 36 -20.03 -26.26 36.60
N VAL A 37 -20.72 -27.40 36.67
CA VAL A 37 -21.22 -28.11 35.47
C VAL A 37 -22.11 -27.20 34.60
N SER A 38 -22.87 -26.28 35.21
CA SER A 38 -23.73 -25.33 34.51
C SER A 38 -22.97 -24.25 33.73
N ASP A 39 -21.67 -24.10 33.93
CA ASP A 39 -20.83 -23.21 33.11
C ASP A 39 -20.39 -23.86 31.80
N SER A 40 -20.65 -25.16 31.62
CA SER A 40 -20.36 -25.84 30.36
C SER A 40 -21.15 -25.19 29.22
N GLY A 41 -20.48 -24.94 28.10
CA GLY A 41 -21.09 -24.26 26.98
C GLY A 41 -20.08 -23.75 25.96
N LEU A 42 -20.61 -23.02 24.97
CA LEU A 42 -19.80 -22.32 23.98
C LEU A 42 -19.56 -20.88 24.43
N TYR A 43 -18.31 -20.48 24.42
CA TYR A 43 -17.84 -19.15 24.75
C TYR A 43 -17.30 -18.49 23.49
N PHE A 44 -17.76 -17.28 23.22
CA PHE A 44 -17.41 -16.52 22.03
C PHE A 44 -16.67 -15.26 22.44
N CYS A 45 -15.50 -15.02 21.85
CA CYS A 45 -14.89 -13.70 21.87
C CYS A 45 -15.38 -12.89 20.66
N GLY A 46 -15.44 -11.58 20.77
CA GLY A 46 -15.86 -10.73 19.68
C GLY A 46 -15.85 -9.26 20.06
N PHE A 47 -15.91 -8.40 19.05
CA PHE A 47 -15.93 -6.95 19.25
C PHE A 47 -17.01 -6.30 18.39
N PHE A 48 -17.53 -5.18 18.89
CA PHE A 48 -18.53 -4.39 18.20
C PHE A 48 -17.84 -3.40 17.26
N MET A 49 -18.15 -3.51 15.96
CA MET A 49 -17.77 -2.52 14.94
C MET A 49 -19.03 -1.79 14.49
N LYS A 50 -19.25 -0.58 15.03
CA LYS A 50 -20.46 0.23 14.79
C LYS A 50 -21.75 -0.54 15.17
N THR A 51 -22.46 -1.08 14.19
CA THR A 51 -23.70 -1.86 14.36
C THR A 51 -23.50 -3.36 14.16
N ASN A 52 -22.31 -3.80 13.76
CA ASN A 52 -22.01 -5.20 13.48
C ASN A 52 -21.20 -5.82 14.61
N ILE A 53 -21.47 -7.10 14.89
CA ILE A 53 -20.68 -7.91 15.81
C ILE A 53 -19.75 -8.77 14.96
N VAL A 54 -18.45 -8.66 15.22
CA VAL A 54 -17.46 -9.59 14.66
C VAL A 54 -17.14 -10.59 15.76
N LEU A 55 -17.55 -11.84 15.56
CA LEU A 55 -17.23 -12.95 16.45
C LEU A 55 -15.90 -13.57 16.01
N GLY A 56 -15.04 -13.83 16.99
CA GLY A 56 -13.81 -14.59 16.83
C GLY A 56 -14.05 -16.09 16.98
N GLU A 57 -12.97 -16.80 17.31
CA GLU A 57 -13.00 -18.25 17.49
C GLU A 57 -13.89 -18.66 18.67
N THR A 58 -14.60 -19.79 18.53
CA THR A 58 -15.48 -20.31 19.56
C THR A 58 -14.72 -21.30 20.44
N THR A 59 -14.72 -21.06 21.75
CA THR A 59 -14.13 -21.97 22.73
C THR A 59 -15.23 -22.78 23.39
N ARG A 60 -15.12 -24.11 23.39
CA ARG A 60 -16.04 -24.98 24.15
C ARG A 60 -15.46 -25.29 25.52
N LEU A 61 -16.21 -24.98 26.57
CA LEU A 61 -15.92 -25.36 27.94
C LEU A 61 -16.84 -26.54 28.32
N SER A 62 -16.26 -27.64 28.77
CA SER A 62 -16.99 -28.80 29.29
C SER A 62 -16.48 -29.10 30.69
N VAL A 63 -17.34 -28.91 31.68
CA VAL A 63 -17.03 -29.15 33.10
C VAL A 63 -17.68 -30.48 33.49
N VAL A 64 -16.87 -31.42 33.94
CA VAL A 64 -17.31 -32.76 34.33
C VAL A 64 -17.33 -32.84 35.86
N ASP A 65 -18.39 -33.43 36.41
CA ASP A 65 -18.44 -33.73 37.84
C ASP A 65 -17.64 -35.00 38.14
N ALA A 66 -16.72 -34.93 39.10
CA ALA A 66 -15.86 -36.04 39.47
C ALA A 66 -16.66 -37.22 40.08
N SER A 67 -17.89 -36.98 40.53
CA SER A 67 -18.76 -38.04 41.07
C SER A 67 -19.47 -38.87 39.99
N ASP A 68 -19.43 -38.47 38.72
CA ASP A 68 -20.08 -39.19 37.62
C ASP A 68 -19.05 -39.84 36.68
N PRO A 69 -18.73 -41.14 36.86
CA PRO A 69 -17.74 -41.85 36.06
C PRO A 69 -18.16 -42.04 34.59
N THR A 70 -19.41 -41.73 34.22
CA THR A 70 -19.90 -41.91 32.85
C THR A 70 -19.55 -40.76 31.90
N GLN A 71 -19.16 -39.59 32.41
CA GLN A 71 -18.95 -38.38 31.62
C GLN A 71 -17.48 -38.12 31.20
N SER A 72 -16.52 -38.92 31.70
CA SER A 72 -15.09 -38.77 31.41
C SER A 72 -14.68 -39.20 29.99
N ALA A 73 -15.62 -39.70 29.17
CA ALA A 73 -15.35 -40.26 27.85
C ALA A 73 -15.76 -39.34 26.67
N VAL A 74 -15.98 -38.05 26.89
CA VAL A 74 -16.12 -37.09 25.78
C VAL A 74 -14.74 -36.54 25.43
N THR A 75 -13.92 -37.41 24.83
CA THR A 75 -12.75 -36.99 24.07
C THR A 75 -13.27 -36.23 22.86
N GLU A 76 -13.39 -34.91 22.99
CA GLU A 76 -13.75 -34.06 21.88
C GLU A 76 -12.55 -34.01 20.94
N ASN A 77 -12.59 -34.88 19.94
CA ASN A 77 -11.87 -34.68 18.69
C ASN A 77 -12.38 -33.37 18.09
N SER A 78 -11.88 -32.24 18.58
CA SER A 78 -12.11 -30.95 17.94
C SER A 78 -11.54 -31.06 16.53
N PRO A 79 -12.38 -30.99 15.47
CA PRO A 79 -11.88 -30.92 14.12
C PRO A 79 -11.24 -29.53 13.99
N LYS A 80 -9.92 -29.47 14.19
CA LYS A 80 -9.12 -28.28 13.88
C LYS A 80 -9.51 -27.78 12.49
N ASP A 81 -10.22 -26.66 12.44
CA ASP A 81 -10.15 -25.65 11.39
C ASP A 81 -9.98 -26.15 9.96
N ASN A 82 -10.87 -27.00 9.48
CA ASN A 82 -10.92 -27.27 8.04
C ASN A 82 -11.41 -26.03 7.28
N ARG A 83 -12.41 -25.33 7.83
CA ARG A 83 -13.05 -24.16 7.20
C ARG A 83 -12.19 -22.91 7.24
N PHE A 84 -11.57 -22.58 8.38
CA PHE A 84 -10.69 -21.42 8.46
C PHE A 84 -9.46 -21.58 7.58
N ARG A 85 -8.87 -22.79 7.57
CA ARG A 85 -7.75 -23.13 6.72
C ARG A 85 -8.10 -23.06 5.24
N GLU A 86 -9.28 -23.55 4.84
CA GLU A 86 -9.77 -23.46 3.46
C GLU A 86 -10.00 -22.01 3.01
N ILE A 87 -10.62 -21.17 3.85
CA ILE A 87 -10.82 -19.74 3.57
C ILE A 87 -9.47 -19.02 3.48
N PHE A 88 -8.54 -19.31 4.38
CA PHE A 88 -7.21 -18.70 4.38
C PHE A 88 -6.41 -19.06 3.13
N PHE A 89 -6.49 -20.32 2.68
CA PHE A 89 -5.85 -20.74 1.44
C PHE A 89 -6.47 -20.10 0.19
N LEU A 90 -7.80 -20.07 0.09
CA LEU A 90 -8.48 -19.45 -1.05
C LEU A 90 -8.19 -17.95 -1.15
N THR A 91 -8.23 -17.24 -0.02
CA THR A 91 -7.92 -15.80 0.03
C THR A 91 -6.45 -15.51 -0.25
N SER A 92 -5.52 -16.32 0.28
CA SER A 92 -4.09 -16.20 0.00
C SER A 92 -3.77 -16.40 -1.49
N ILE A 93 -4.39 -17.39 -2.13
CA ILE A 93 -4.18 -17.67 -3.57
C ILE A 93 -4.75 -16.53 -4.42
N ALA A 94 -5.96 -16.05 -4.10
CA ALA A 94 -6.60 -14.97 -4.84
C ALA A 94 -5.80 -13.66 -4.74
N LEU A 95 -5.38 -13.26 -3.53
CA LEU A 95 -4.59 -12.05 -3.33
C LEU A 95 -3.19 -12.17 -3.92
N GLY A 96 -2.53 -13.33 -3.76
CA GLY A 96 -1.19 -13.56 -4.30
C GLY A 96 -1.15 -13.52 -5.83
N SER A 97 -2.12 -14.17 -6.49
CA SER A 97 -2.21 -14.17 -7.96
C SER A 97 -2.53 -12.79 -8.52
N LEU A 98 -3.50 -12.08 -7.94
CA LEU A 98 -3.83 -10.71 -8.34
C LEU A 98 -2.63 -9.78 -8.16
N SER A 99 -1.93 -9.88 -7.02
CA SER A 99 -0.74 -9.07 -6.74
C SER A 99 0.39 -9.35 -7.74
N LEU A 100 0.64 -10.61 -8.09
CA LEU A 100 1.65 -10.99 -9.09
C LEU A 100 1.34 -10.41 -10.48
N ILE A 101 0.09 -10.54 -10.93
CA ILE A 101 -0.36 -10.01 -12.23
C ILE A 101 -0.19 -8.49 -12.28
N LEU A 102 -0.60 -7.78 -11.22
CA LEU A 102 -0.44 -6.33 -11.12
C LEU A 102 1.04 -5.92 -11.14
N CYS A 103 1.90 -6.61 -10.40
CA CYS A 103 3.34 -6.35 -10.41
C CYS A 103 3.94 -6.47 -11.83
N VAL A 104 3.61 -7.54 -12.56
CA VAL A 104 4.10 -7.74 -13.94
C VAL A 104 3.59 -6.64 -14.87
N ALA A 105 2.31 -6.28 -14.78
CA ALA A 105 1.74 -5.21 -15.60
C ALA A 105 2.44 -3.87 -15.34
N VAL A 106 2.70 -3.53 -14.07
CA VAL A 106 3.43 -2.30 -13.70
C VAL A 106 4.85 -2.31 -14.25
N ILE A 107 5.57 -3.44 -14.19
CA ILE A 107 6.92 -3.57 -14.75
C ILE A 107 6.90 -3.35 -16.27
N LEU A 108 5.99 -4.01 -16.99
CA LEU A 108 5.87 -3.88 -18.46
C LEU A 108 5.51 -2.44 -18.86
N LEU A 109 4.57 -1.80 -18.16
CA LEU A 109 4.19 -0.41 -18.39
C LEU A 109 5.36 0.53 -18.09
N SER A 110 6.12 0.28 -17.02
CA SER A 110 7.30 1.08 -16.66
C SER A 110 8.39 1.00 -17.72
N LEU A 111 8.65 -0.20 -18.24
CA LEU A 111 9.60 -0.41 -19.34
C LEU A 111 9.14 0.31 -20.61
N ARG A 112 7.86 0.19 -20.99
CA ARG A 112 7.30 0.86 -22.17
C ARG A 112 7.32 2.38 -22.03
N ASN A 113 6.98 2.90 -20.85
CA ASN A 113 7.01 4.33 -20.56
C ASN A 113 8.43 4.89 -20.61
N ASN A 114 9.43 4.13 -20.14
CA ASN A 114 10.83 4.55 -20.26
C ASN A 114 11.32 4.59 -21.72
N ARG A 115 10.85 3.65 -22.57
CA ARG A 115 11.14 3.70 -24.02
C ARG A 115 10.51 4.92 -24.68
N LEU A 116 9.26 5.23 -24.35
CA LEU A 116 8.55 6.41 -24.87
C LEU A 116 9.18 7.72 -24.38
N GLN A 117 9.58 7.80 -23.11
CA GLN A 117 10.34 8.91 -22.56
C GLN A 117 11.67 9.12 -23.30
N LYS A 118 12.38 8.03 -23.66
CA LYS A 118 13.63 8.13 -24.42
C LYS A 118 13.41 8.67 -25.83
N VAL A 119 12.40 8.18 -26.54
CA VAL A 119 12.04 8.67 -27.88
C VAL A 119 11.58 10.13 -27.83
N ASN A 120 10.77 10.51 -26.84
CA ASN A 120 10.30 11.87 -26.68
C ASN A 120 11.45 12.84 -26.35
N LYS A 121 12.39 12.44 -25.48
CA LYS A 121 13.60 13.24 -25.21
C LYS A 121 14.44 13.47 -26.47
N GLU A 122 14.63 12.45 -27.30
CA GLU A 122 15.38 12.61 -28.56
C GLU A 122 14.65 13.51 -29.56
N LEU A 123 13.31 13.40 -29.66
CA LEU A 123 12.52 14.29 -30.51
C LEU A 123 12.57 15.75 -30.03
N GLN A 124 12.47 15.96 -28.72
CA GLN A 124 12.50 17.28 -28.09
C GLN A 124 13.91 17.92 -28.20
N THR A 125 14.96 17.11 -28.14
CA THR A 125 16.34 17.58 -28.34
C THR A 125 16.55 18.02 -29.79
N ARG A 126 16.08 17.24 -30.78
CA ARG A 126 16.13 17.64 -32.20
C ARG A 126 15.28 18.88 -32.50
N ALA A 127 14.08 18.98 -31.92
CA ALA A 127 13.23 20.16 -32.10
C ALA A 127 13.88 21.43 -31.53
N ASN A 128 14.54 21.33 -30.37
CA ASN A 128 15.26 22.45 -29.77
C ASN A 128 16.54 22.83 -30.55
N GLU A 129 17.22 21.86 -31.15
CA GLU A 129 18.41 22.09 -31.99
C GLU A 129 18.04 22.82 -33.28
N VAL A 130 16.99 22.37 -33.98
CA VAL A 130 16.48 23.03 -35.21
C VAL A 130 15.94 24.43 -34.91
N ALA A 131 15.22 24.61 -33.80
CA ALA A 131 14.75 25.94 -33.38
C ALA A 131 15.92 26.88 -33.02
N SER A 132 17.02 26.35 -32.46
CA SER A 132 18.23 27.14 -32.18
C SER A 132 18.99 27.53 -33.45
N GLU A 133 18.99 26.71 -34.49
CA GLU A 133 19.60 27.04 -35.78
C GLU A 133 18.79 28.10 -36.56
N GLU A 134 17.45 28.02 -36.56
CA GLU A 134 16.60 29.05 -37.15
C GLU A 134 16.77 30.41 -36.46
N LEU A 135 16.90 30.43 -35.13
CA LEU A 135 17.16 31.66 -34.37
C LEU A 135 18.56 32.24 -34.61
N ASN A 136 19.57 31.41 -34.87
CA ASN A 136 20.91 31.86 -35.23
C ASN A 136 21.01 32.41 -36.67
N TYR A 137 20.18 31.93 -37.60
CA TYR A 137 20.12 32.44 -38.97
C TYR A 137 19.38 33.79 -39.08
N ALA A 138 18.48 34.10 -38.13
CA ALA A 138 17.79 35.39 -38.06
C ALA A 138 18.61 36.52 -37.41
N ALA A 139 19.71 36.20 -36.72
CA ALA A 139 20.57 37.19 -36.08
C ALA A 139 21.70 37.66 -37.03
N VAL A 140 21.34 38.34 -38.12
CA VAL A 140 22.29 39.13 -38.91
C VAL A 140 22.79 40.27 -38.04
N LYS A 141 23.97 40.09 -37.45
CA LYS A 141 24.68 41.13 -36.72
C LYS A 141 25.26 42.11 -37.75
N MET A 142 24.49 43.14 -38.10
CA MET A 142 25.00 44.29 -38.85
C MET A 142 26.03 45.01 -37.98
N LYS A 143 27.31 44.73 -38.23
CA LYS A 143 28.42 45.45 -37.59
C LYS A 143 28.54 46.81 -38.29
N SER A 144 27.87 47.82 -37.75
CA SER A 144 28.11 49.21 -38.14
C SER A 144 29.51 49.64 -37.69
N THR A 145 30.22 50.24 -38.63
CA THR A 145 31.57 50.80 -38.50
C THR A 145 31.72 51.72 -37.28
N THR A 146 32.75 51.49 -36.46
CA THR A 146 33.37 52.55 -35.66
C THR A 146 34.88 52.34 -35.55
N ARG A 147 35.57 53.18 -36.32
CA ARG A 147 36.96 53.68 -36.32
C ARG A 147 37.70 53.67 -34.96
N SER A 148 38.89 53.07 -34.91
CA SER A 148 40.16 53.71 -34.45
C SER A 148 41.37 52.75 -34.42
N GLN A 149 42.46 53.18 -35.10
CA GLN A 149 43.90 53.06 -34.75
C GLN A 149 44.53 51.68 -34.44
N THR A 150 45.71 51.25 -34.93
CA THR A 150 46.80 51.74 -35.81
C THR A 150 47.80 50.58 -35.90
N SER A 151 48.49 50.40 -37.05
CA SER A 151 49.91 50.00 -37.20
C SER A 151 50.16 49.05 -38.37
N ASP A 152 50.69 49.64 -39.45
CA ASP A 152 51.69 49.13 -40.41
C ASP A 152 51.54 47.74 -41.05
N ARG A 153 51.11 47.75 -42.33
CA ARG A 153 52.01 47.59 -43.50
C ARG A 153 51.23 47.61 -44.83
N GLN A 154 51.35 48.73 -45.54
CA GLN A 154 51.71 48.86 -46.97
C GLN A 154 51.30 47.74 -47.95
N THR A 155 50.25 47.95 -48.74
CA THR A 155 50.28 48.11 -50.22
C THR A 155 48.93 48.56 -50.79
N GLU A 156 49.01 49.41 -51.81
CA GLU A 156 47.97 50.18 -52.50
C GLU A 156 47.08 49.33 -53.47
N PRO A 157 46.06 49.94 -54.13
CA PRO A 157 44.78 49.30 -54.43
C PRO A 157 44.70 48.80 -55.88
N HIS A 158 44.12 47.62 -56.08
CA HIS A 158 43.63 47.24 -57.41
C HIS A 158 42.10 47.31 -57.44
N VAL A 159 41.62 48.45 -57.92
CA VAL A 159 40.27 48.62 -58.44
C VAL A 159 40.14 47.73 -59.67
N ILE A 160 39.12 46.88 -59.72
CA ILE A 160 38.57 46.37 -60.97
C ILE A 160 37.05 46.50 -60.85
N TYR A 161 36.49 47.39 -61.66
CA TYR A 161 35.07 47.45 -61.96
C TYR A 161 34.70 46.27 -62.88
N SER A 162 33.54 45.66 -62.63
CA SER A 162 32.77 45.04 -63.70
C SER A 162 31.28 45.20 -63.41
N SER A 163 30.63 46.08 -64.16
CA SER A 163 29.18 46.13 -64.31
C SER A 163 28.73 45.09 -65.33
N THR A 164 27.60 44.44 -65.10
CA THR A 164 26.70 44.02 -66.18
C THR A 164 25.25 43.98 -65.69
N ARG A 165 24.37 44.25 -66.65
CA ARG A 165 22.96 44.61 -66.63
C ARG A 165 22.00 43.67 -65.90
#